data_AF-A0A7W1IRB3-F1
#
_entry.id   AF-A0A7W1IRB3-F1
#
_cell.length_a   1.000
_cell.length_b   1.000
_cell.length_c   1.000
_cell.angle_alpha   90.00
_cell.angle_beta   90.00
_cell.angle_gamma   90.00
#
_symmetry.space_group_name_H-M   'P 1'
#
loop_
_entity.id
_entity.type
_entity.pdbx_description
1 polymer ?
#
loop_
_entity_poly.entity_id
_entity_poly.type
_entity_poly.pdbx_seq_one_letter_code
_entity_poly.pdbx_strand_id
1 'polypeptide(L)'
;MPTITRVWIEEGCIGCGACPVTCPQVFVMPESDAEITGSARKDGITSPNLVERCDLNAIGLACSAEIEEAANGCPVEVIKFLCVEAPLAQV
;
A
#
# COMPACT_ATOMS: atom_id res chain seq x y z
N MET A 1 4.23 16.73 1.47
CA MET A 1 3.89 15.44 0.83
C MET A 1 2.67 14.90 1.54
N PRO A 2 1.65 14.44 0.81
CA PRO A 2 0.48 13.83 1.41
C PRO A 2 0.87 12.55 2.16
N THR A 3 0.19 12.26 3.27
CA THR A 3 0.40 11.00 4.00
C THR A 3 -0.57 9.96 3.48
N ILE A 4 -0.06 8.82 3.04
CA ILE A 4 -0.90 7.70 2.60
C ILE A 4 -1.42 6.98 3.83
N THR A 5 -2.74 7.04 4.06
CA THR A 5 -3.36 6.40 5.24
C THR A 5 -3.81 4.99 4.94
N ARG A 6 -3.95 4.64 3.66
CA ARG A 6 -4.50 3.37 3.22
C ARG A 6 -3.97 3.01 1.84
N VAL A 7 -3.66 1.74 1.65
CA VAL A 7 -3.33 1.15 0.35
C VAL A 7 -4.10 -0.16 0.20
N TRP A 8 -4.48 -0.52 -1.01
CA TRP A 8 -5.14 -1.78 -1.37
C TRP A 8 -4.79 -2.17 -2.80
N ILE A 9 -4.98 -3.44 -3.12
CA ILE A 9 -4.69 -4.02 -4.44
C ILE A 9 -6.01 -4.47 -5.05
N GLU A 10 -6.39 -3.85 -6.16
CA GLU A 10 -7.55 -4.26 -6.95
C GLU A 10 -7.29 -5.59 -7.67
N GLU A 11 -8.35 -6.22 -8.19
CA GLU A 11 -8.21 -7.41 -9.02
C GLU A 11 -7.36 -7.12 -10.27
N GLY A 12 -6.62 -8.12 -10.73
CA GLY A 12 -5.76 -8.00 -11.92
C GLY A 12 -4.27 -7.85 -11.61
N CYS A 13 -3.82 -8.18 -10.39
CA CYS A 13 -2.40 -8.41 -10.15
C CYS A 13 -1.89 -9.52 -11.09
N ILE A 14 -0.69 -9.32 -11.66
CA ILE A 14 -0.08 -10.27 -12.60
C ILE A 14 1.17 -10.95 -12.02
N GLY A 15 1.40 -10.83 -10.71
CA GLY A 15 2.55 -11.46 -10.07
C GLY A 15 3.92 -10.91 -10.49
N CYS A 16 4.01 -9.64 -10.94
CA CYS A 16 5.27 -9.10 -11.46
C CYS A 16 6.39 -8.92 -10.42
N GLY A 17 6.06 -8.93 -9.13
CA GLY A 17 7.03 -8.84 -8.03
C GLY A 17 7.67 -7.47 -7.80
N ALA A 18 7.24 -6.42 -8.51
CA ALA A 18 7.84 -5.08 -8.35
C ALA A 18 7.54 -4.45 -6.98
N CYS A 19 6.30 -4.54 -6.50
CA CYS A 19 5.89 -3.88 -5.26
C CYS A 19 6.61 -4.35 -3.98
N PRO A 20 6.87 -5.65 -3.71
CA PRO A 20 7.67 -6.06 -2.56
C PRO A 20 9.15 -5.68 -2.67
N VAL A 21 9.66 -5.38 -3.87
CA VAL A 21 11.02 -4.87 -4.05
C VAL A 21 11.09 -3.38 -3.70
N THR A 22 10.11 -2.60 -4.14
CA THR A 22 10.04 -1.15 -3.87
C THR A 22 9.69 -0.86 -2.42
N CYS A 23 8.71 -1.56 -1.84
CA CYS A 23 8.27 -1.35 -0.46
C CYS A 23 8.03 -2.70 0.27
N PRO A 24 9.11 -3.39 0.69
CA PRO A 24 9.03 -4.69 1.36
C PRO A 24 8.29 -4.64 2.70
N GLN A 25 8.14 -3.45 3.28
CA GLN A 25 7.56 -3.29 4.61
C GLN A 25 6.03 -3.27 4.56
N VAL A 26 5.47 -3.07 3.36
CA VAL A 26 4.04 -2.96 3.11
C VAL A 26 3.57 -4.08 2.19
N PHE A 27 4.35 -4.44 1.17
CA PHE A 27 3.96 -5.48 0.21
C PHE A 27 4.71 -6.78 0.43
N VAL A 28 3.99 -7.88 0.30
CA VAL A 28 4.51 -9.25 0.31
C VAL A 28 3.93 -10.00 -0.89
N MET A 29 4.62 -11.04 -1.36
CA MET A 29 4.15 -11.90 -2.43
C MET A 29 4.32 -13.35 -1.97
N PRO A 30 3.34 -13.92 -1.27
CA PRO A 30 3.43 -15.29 -0.75
C PRO A 30 3.28 -16.34 -1.86
N GLU A 31 2.52 -16.02 -2.91
CA GLU A 31 2.26 -16.92 -4.03
C GLU A 31 2.35 -16.16 -5.37
N SER A 32 1.23 -16.05 -6.10
CA SER A 32 1.16 -15.45 -7.44
C SER A 32 0.68 -14.01 -7.42
N ASP A 33 0.08 -13.57 -6.31
CA ASP A 33 -0.49 -12.24 -6.15
C ASP A 33 0.24 -11.46 -5.06
N ALA A 34 0.30 -10.15 -5.22
CA ALA A 34 0.80 -9.26 -4.19
C ALA A 34 -0.27 -9.05 -3.12
N GLU A 35 0.17 -8.98 -1.87
CA GLU A 35 -0.64 -8.70 -0.70
C GLU A 35 -0.03 -7.58 0.13
N ILE A 36 -0.85 -6.97 0.98
CA ILE A 36 -0.42 -5.98 1.96
C ILE A 36 -0.23 -6.69 3.28
N THR A 37 0.98 -6.61 3.84
CA THR A 37 1.32 -7.28 5.09
C THR A 37 0.51 -6.75 6.26
N GLY A 38 0.03 -7.66 7.09
CA GLY A 38 -0.64 -7.34 8.35
C GLY A 38 0.23 -6.47 9.25
N SER A 39 1.56 -6.59 9.16
CA SER A 39 2.52 -5.78 9.91
C SER A 39 2.43 -4.28 9.61
N ALA A 40 1.95 -3.88 8.43
CA ALA A 40 1.77 -2.49 8.02
C ALA A 40 0.34 -1.98 8.25
N ARG A 41 -0.60 -2.85 8.62
CA ARG A 41 -2.02 -2.54 8.82
C ARG A 41 -2.39 -2.47 10.30
N LYS A 42 -3.48 -1.76 10.60
CA LYS A 42 -4.00 -1.68 11.98
C LYS A 42 -4.66 -2.98 12.46
N ASP A 43 -5.21 -3.78 11.54
CA ASP A 43 -5.91 -5.03 11.86
C ASP A 43 -5.01 -6.27 11.90
N GLY A 44 -3.75 -6.16 11.45
CA GLY A 44 -2.83 -7.28 11.45
C GLY A 44 -3.10 -8.35 10.39
N ILE A 45 -3.99 -8.09 9.43
CA ILE A 45 -4.39 -9.09 8.41
C ILE A 45 -3.51 -8.92 7.16
N THR A 46 -2.85 -10.00 6.74
CA THR A 46 -2.18 -10.05 5.44
C THR A 46 -3.20 -10.46 4.37
N SER A 47 -3.40 -9.60 3.38
CA SER A 47 -4.33 -9.80 2.25
C SER A 47 -4.13 -8.65 1.25
N PRO A 48 -4.74 -8.63 0.06
CA PRO A 48 -4.75 -7.45 -0.82
C PRO A 48 -5.40 -6.19 -0.22
N ASN A 49 -6.05 -6.29 0.95
CA ASN A 49 -6.79 -5.21 1.61
C ASN A 49 -7.94 -4.65 0.74
N LEU A 50 -8.38 -5.44 -0.24
CA LEU A 50 -9.39 -5.06 -1.23
C LEU A 50 -10.76 -4.89 -0.58
N VAL A 51 -11.11 -5.80 0.34
CA VAL A 51 -12.41 -5.82 1.02
C VAL A 51 -12.34 -5.11 2.36
N GLU A 52 -11.32 -5.39 3.16
CA GLU A 52 -11.19 -4.87 4.52
C GLU A 52 -10.97 -3.35 4.52
N ARG A 53 -10.25 -2.83 3.52
CA ARG A 53 -9.91 -1.41 3.37
C ARG A 53 -9.39 -0.83 4.69
N CYS A 54 -8.59 -1.60 5.41
CA CYS A 54 -8.04 -1.21 6.69
C CYS A 54 -6.94 -0.16 6.51
N ASP A 55 -6.86 0.79 7.43
CA ASP A 55 -5.82 1.80 7.42
C ASP A 55 -4.45 1.22 7.80
N LEU A 56 -3.42 1.92 7.35
CA LEU A 56 -2.05 1.69 7.73
C LEU A 56 -1.79 2.07 9.19
N ASN A 57 -0.92 1.32 9.83
CA ASN A 57 -0.37 1.65 11.14
C ASN A 57 0.88 2.53 10.99
N ALA A 58 1.62 2.76 12.08
CA ALA A 58 2.81 3.61 12.08
C ALA A 58 3.90 3.16 11.08
N ILE A 59 4.04 1.84 10.85
CA ILE A 59 5.00 1.29 9.89
C ILE A 59 4.57 1.64 8.47
N GLY A 60 3.32 1.36 8.11
CA GLY A 60 2.81 1.67 6.78
C GLY A 60 2.79 3.17 6.46
N LEU A 61 2.42 4.01 7.45
CA LEU A 61 2.42 5.48 7.30
C LEU A 61 3.82 6.03 6.99
N ALA A 62 4.88 5.43 7.58
CA ALA A 62 6.26 5.83 7.33
C ALA A 62 6.73 5.54 5.89
N CYS A 63 6.08 4.60 5.20
CA CYS A 63 6.40 4.17 3.83
C CYS A 63 5.58 4.90 2.76
N SER A 64 5.03 6.08 3.06
CA SER A 64 4.17 6.83 2.12
C SER A 64 4.83 7.03 0.74
N ALA A 65 6.13 7.36 0.71
CA ALA A 65 6.84 7.60 -0.54
C ALA A 65 7.04 6.29 -1.33
N GLU A 66 7.46 5.21 -0.66
CA GLU A 66 7.67 3.92 -1.30
C GLU A 66 6.36 3.27 -1.77
N ILE A 67 5.24 3.50 -1.08
CA ILE A 67 3.91 3.05 -1.52
C ILE A 67 3.50 3.77 -2.81
N GLU A 68 3.73 5.08 -2.88
CA GLU A 68 3.46 5.87 -4.09
C GLU A 68 4.32 5.40 -5.26
N GLU A 69 5.60 5.17 -5.03
CA GLU A 69 6.52 4.63 -6.04
C GLU A 69 6.10 3.24 -6.51
N ALA A 70 5.72 2.34 -5.59
CA ALA A 70 5.24 1.01 -5.94
C ALA A 70 3.95 1.05 -6.79
N ALA A 71 3.05 1.98 -6.48
CA ALA A 71 1.83 2.19 -7.25
C ALA A 71 2.13 2.68 -8.68
N ASN A 72 3.03 3.66 -8.82
CA ASN A 72 3.49 4.16 -10.13
C ASN A 72 4.29 3.11 -10.93
N GLY A 73 4.97 2.19 -10.25
CA GLY A 73 5.70 1.08 -10.84
C GLY A 73 4.82 -0.11 -11.26
N CYS A 74 3.53 -0.11 -10.94
CA CYS A 74 2.64 -1.21 -11.26
C CYS A 74 2.23 -1.17 -12.74
N PRO A 75 2.62 -2.15 -13.59
CA PRO A 75 2.34 -2.12 -15.03
C PRO A 75 0.85 -2.24 -15.40
N VAL A 76 0.04 -2.67 -14.44
CA VAL A 76 -1.42 -2.86 -14.56
C VAL A 76 -2.20 -1.93 -13.63
N GLU A 77 -1.50 -1.00 -12.94
CA GLU A 77 -2.10 0.08 -12.15
C GLU A 77 -3.12 -0.38 -11.08
N VAL A 78 -2.99 -1.61 -10.55
CA VAL A 78 -3.94 -2.18 -9.57
C VAL A 78 -3.69 -1.75 -8.13
N ILE A 79 -2.52 -1.18 -7.83
CA ILE A 79 -2.19 -0.67 -6.50
C ILE A 79 -2.82 0.71 -6.36
N LYS A 80 -3.76 0.84 -5.42
CA LYS A 80 -4.50 2.07 -5.15
C LYS A 80 -4.29 2.50 -3.71
N PHE A 81 -4.35 3.80 -3.47
CA PHE A 81 -4.13 4.35 -2.14
C PHE A 81 -5.02 5.57 -1.88
N LEU A 82 -5.21 5.87 -0.60
CA LEU A 82 -5.87 7.07 -0.13
C LEU A 82 -4.86 7.91 0.64
N CYS A 83 -4.69 9.14 0.18
CA CYS A 83 -3.94 10.16 0.88
C CYS A 83 -4.88 11.07 1.68
N VAL A 84 -4.43 11.51 2.85
CA VAL A 84 -5.02 12.67 3.51
C VAL A 84 -4.06 13.84 3.34
N GLU A 85 -4.61 14.99 2.94
CA GLU A 85 -3.87 16.23 3.01
C GLU A 85 -3.68 16.57 4.49
N ALA A 86 -2.42 16.73 4.91
CA ALA A 86 -2.16 17.37 6.19
C ALA A 86 -2.86 18.74 6.14
N PRO A 87 -3.63 19.13 7.19
CA PRO A 87 -4.32 20.41 7.17
C PRO A 87 -3.27 21.48 6.90
N LEU A 88 -3.41 22.15 5.75
CA LEU A 88 -2.65 23.34 5.44
C LEU A 88 -2.95 24.29 6.60
N ALA A 89 -1.97 24.47 7.49
CA ALA A 89 -1.97 25.62 8.37
C ALA A 89 -1.89 26.82 7.44
N GLN A 90 -3.04 27.37 7.07
CA GLN A 90 -3.14 28.69 6.48
C GLN A 90 -2.53 29.66 7.50
N VAL A 91 -1.32 30.11 7.19
CA VAL A 91 -0.69 31.30 7.78
C VAL A 91 -0.69 32.41 6.75
#